data_AF-A0A109KID6-F1
#
_entry.id   AF-A0A109KID6-F1
#
_cell.length_a   1.000
_cell.length_b   1.000
_cell.length_c   1.000
_cell.angle_alpha   90.00
_cell.angle_beta   90.00
_cell.angle_gamma   90.00
#
_symmetry.space_group_name_H-M   'P 1'
#
loop_
_entity.id
_entity.type
_entity.pdbx_description
1 polymer ?
#
loop_
_entity_poly.entity_id
_entity_poly.type
_entity_poly.pdbx_seq_one_letter_code
_entity_poly.pdbx_strand_id
1 'polypeptide(L)' 'MNRQLQYKGNNGSIEYSADDNCLFGRLLYISALVSYEGQTEHALEVAFREAVNDLLNQTCEASPLP' A
#
# COMPACT_ATOMS: atom_id res chain seq x y z
N MET A 1 1.68 0.19 -19.05
CA MET A 1 0.95 -0.82 -18.26
C MET A 1 0.87 -0.32 -16.82
N ASN A 2 -0.28 0.22 -16.44
CA ASN A 2 -0.57 0.70 -15.09
C ASN A 2 -0.91 -0.50 -14.20
N ARG A 3 0.07 -0.99 -13.45
CA ARG A 3 -0.14 -2.08 -12.49
C ARG A 3 -0.77 -1.52 -11.22
N GLN A 4 -1.75 -2.22 -10.69
CA GLN A 4 -2.43 -1.89 -9.45
C GLN A 4 -2.28 -3.08 -8.51
N LEU A 5 -2.00 -2.81 -7.25
CA LEU A 5 -1.98 -3.81 -6.20
C LEU A 5 -3.33 -3.89 -5.54
N GLN A 6 -3.74 -5.10 -5.19
CA GLN A 6 -4.95 -5.31 -4.42
C GLN A 6 -4.64 -6.29 -3.29
N TYR A 7 -4.89 -5.90 -2.05
CA TYR A 7 -4.66 -6.75 -0.89
C TYR A 7 -5.69 -6.49 0.20
N LYS A 8 -6.33 -7.55 0.70
CA LYS A 8 -7.40 -7.49 1.71
C LYS A 8 -8.47 -6.42 1.40
N GLY A 9 -8.86 -6.29 0.12
CA GLY A 9 -9.86 -5.33 -0.34
C GLY A 9 -9.38 -3.88 -0.49
N ASN A 10 -8.10 -3.61 -0.21
CA ASN A 10 -7.49 -2.31 -0.44
C ASN A 10 -6.78 -2.27 -1.78
N ASN A 11 -6.90 -1.15 -2.50
CA ASN A 11 -6.21 -0.93 -3.76
C ASN A 11 -5.01 -0.02 -3.58
N GLY A 12 -3.93 -0.32 -4.27
CA GLY A 12 -2.72 0.46 -4.32
C GLY A 12 -2.32 0.77 -5.76
N SER A 13 -1.87 1.99 -6.02
CA SER A 13 -1.23 2.34 -7.28
C SER A 13 0.22 1.86 -7.28
N ILE A 14 0.72 1.42 -8.45
CA ILE A 14 2.16 1.29 -8.69
C ILE A 14 2.56 2.28 -9.78
N GLU A 15 3.54 3.10 -9.46
CA GLU A 15 4.20 4.02 -10.37
C GLU A 15 5.71 3.76 -10.33
N TYR A 16 6.40 4.09 -11.42
CA TYR A 16 7.84 3.99 -11.51
C TYR A 16 8.43 5.39 -11.60
N SER A 17 9.29 5.72 -10.64
CA SER A 17 10.11 6.93 -10.68
C SER A 17 11.40 6.64 -11.42
N ALA A 18 11.52 7.17 -12.63
CA ALA A 18 12.77 7.13 -13.37
C ALA A 18 13.87 7.99 -12.72
N ASP A 19 13.48 9.05 -12.01
CA ASP A 19 14.38 9.99 -11.31
C ASP A 19 15.12 9.29 -10.15
N ASP A 20 14.37 8.58 -9.30
CA ASP A 20 14.89 7.82 -8.16
C ASP A 20 15.25 6.35 -8.51
N ASN A 21 15.04 5.96 -9.77
CA ASN A 21 15.15 4.58 -10.25
C ASN A 21 14.38 3.53 -9.41
N CYS A 22 13.32 3.94 -8.73
CA CYS A 22 12.55 3.10 -7.81
C CYS A 22 11.06 3.09 -8.15
N LEU A 23 10.37 2.05 -7.70
CA LEU A 23 8.93 1.98 -7.75
C LEU A 23 8.37 2.65 -6.51
N PHE A 24 7.29 3.39 -6.69
CA PHE A 24 6.54 4.00 -5.61
C PHE A 24 5.06 3.74 -5.81
N GLY A 25 4.33 3.71 -4.71
CA GLY A 25 2.92 3.41 -4.72
C GLY A 25 2.23 3.99 -3.52
N ARG A 26 0.92 4.08 -3.63
CA ARG A 26 0.08 4.59 -2.55
C ARG A 26 -1.24 3.89 -2.55
N LEU A 27 -1.78 3.72 -1.36
CA LEU A 27 -3.12 3.21 -1.18
C LEU A 27 -4.15 4.22 -1.68
N LEU A 28 -5.14 3.68 -2.37
CA LEU A 28 -6.28 4.37 -2.93
C LEU A 28 -7.52 4.01 -2.13
N TYR A 29 -8.47 4.95 -2.10
CA TYR A 29 -9.79 4.74 -1.47
C TYR A 29 -9.77 4.49 0.05
N ILE A 30 -8.71 4.92 0.72
CA ILE A 30 -8.61 4.91 2.18
C ILE A 30 -8.45 6.34 2.72
N SER A 31 -8.89 6.59 3.96
CA SER A 31 -8.70 7.89 4.62
C SER A 31 -7.26 8.12 5.10
N ALA A 32 -6.50 7.06 5.34
CA ALA A 32 -5.10 7.17 5.76
C ALA A 32 -4.20 7.39 4.55
N LEU A 33 -3.24 8.31 4.66
CA LEU A 33 -2.25 8.53 3.62
C LEU A 33 -1.13 7.51 3.76
N VAL A 34 -1.32 6.33 3.16
CA VAL A 34 -0.33 5.25 3.20
C VAL A 34 0.38 5.16 1.84
N SER A 35 1.68 5.43 1.87
CA SER A 35 2.57 5.35 0.71
C SER A 35 3.66 4.33 0.97
N TYR A 36 4.12 3.67 -0.07
CA TYR A 36 5.12 2.62 -0.01
C TYR A 36 6.02 2.71 -1.23
N GLU A 37 7.26 2.27 -1.08
CA GLU A 37 8.30 2.38 -2.07
C GLU A 37 9.14 1.11 -2.09
N GLY A 38 9.75 0.82 -3.23
CA GLY A 38 10.56 -0.38 -3.39
C GLY A 38 11.42 -0.34 -4.64
N GLN A 39 12.63 -0.88 -4.55
CA GLN A 39 13.53 -1.01 -5.70
C GLN A 39 13.07 -2.07 -6.71
N THR A 40 12.24 -3.02 -6.27
CA THR A 40 11.68 -4.07 -7.12
C THR A 40 10.19 -4.22 -6.86
N GLU A 41 9.47 -4.78 -7.84
CA GLU A 41 8.03 -5.02 -7.73
C GLU A 41 7.70 -5.88 -6.50
N HIS A 42 8.58 -6.85 -6.18
CA HIS A 42 8.44 -7.69 -5.00
C HIS A 42 8.60 -6.90 -3.70
N ALA A 43 9.63 -6.05 -3.61
CA ALA A 43 9.84 -5.22 -2.41
C ALA A 43 8.67 -4.24 -2.20
N LEU A 44 8.18 -3.63 -3.28
CA LEU A 44 7.01 -2.75 -3.27
C LEU A 44 5.74 -3.49 -2.82
N GLU A 45 5.51 -4.71 -3.33
CA GLU A 45 4.37 -5.53 -2.93
C GLU A 45 4.41 -5.91 -1.45
N VAL A 46 5.59 -6.26 -0.94
CA VAL A 46 5.77 -6.58 0.49
C VAL A 46 5.48 -5.33 1.32
N ALA A 47 6.09 -4.20 0.98
CA ALA A 47 5.85 -2.93 1.67
C ALA A 47 4.36 -2.53 1.66
N PHE A 48 3.67 -2.71 0.52
CA PHE A 48 2.23 -2.49 0.42
C PHE A 48 1.43 -3.41 1.37
N ARG A 49 1.73 -4.72 1.37
CA ARG A 49 1.00 -5.68 2.21
C ARG A 49 1.21 -5.41 3.70
N GLU A 50 2.44 -5.09 4.10
CA GLU A 50 2.77 -4.71 5.47
C GLU A 50 2.02 -3.44 5.88
N ALA A 51 2.03 -2.40 5.03
CA ALA A 51 1.35 -1.14 5.32
C ALA A 51 -0.18 -1.29 5.37
N VAL A 52 -0.77 -2.13 4.51
CA VAL A 52 -2.19 -2.51 4.59
C VAL A 52 -2.48 -3.30 5.85
N ASN A 53 -1.60 -4.23 6.24
CA ASN A 53 -1.81 -5.04 7.42
C ASN A 53 -1.72 -4.19 8.69
N ASP A 54 -0.78 -3.25 8.76
CA ASP A 54 -0.65 -2.28 9.85
C ASP A 54 -1.86 -1.35 9.90
N LEU A 55 -2.29 -0.81 8.76
CA LEU A 55 -3.53 -0.04 8.66
C LEU A 55 -4.74 -0.83 9.17
N LEU A 56 -4.88 -2.09 8.73
CA LEU A 56 -5.96 -2.96 9.17
C LEU A 56 -5.84 -3.30 10.65
N ASN A 57 -4.63 -3.44 11.21
CA ASN A 57 -4.45 -3.66 12.63
C ASN A 57 -4.94 -2.44 13.42
N GLN A 58 -4.50 -1.24 13.04
CA GLN A 58 -4.93 0.02 13.64
C GLN A 58 -6.45 0.25 13.49
N THR A 59 -7.04 -0.11 12.34
CA THR A 59 -8.48 0.06 12.09
C THR A 59 -9.34 -1.05 12.73
N CYS A 60 -8.85 -2.29 12.80
CA CYS A 60 -9.57 -3.39 13.48
C CYS A 60 -9.57 -3.18 15.00
N GLU A 61 -8.50 -2.61 15.56
CA GLU A 61 -8.48 -2.18 16.97
C GLU A 61 -9.45 -1.01 17.24
N ALA A 62 -9.88 -0.29 16.21
CA ALA A 62 -10.86 0.80 16.33
C ALA A 62 -12.32 0.32 16.39
N SER A 63 -12.59 -0.98 16.50
CA SER A 63 -13.95 -1.47 16.76
C SER A 63 -14.00 -2.69 17.69
N PRO A 64 -13.79 -2.51 19.02
CA PRO A 64 -14.63 -3.15 20.00
C PRO A 64 -15.79 -2.18 20.28
N LEU A 65 -16.82 -2.19 19.42
CA LEU A 65 -18.09 -1.57 19.81
C LEU A 65 -19.07 -2.68 20.24
N PRO A 66 -19.83 -2.44 21.33
CA PRO A 66 -20.50 -3.43 22.18
C PRO A 66 -21.71 -4.16 21.58
#